data_AF-A0AAV5VW78-F1
#
_entry.id   AF-A0AAV5VW78-F1
#
_cell.length_a   1.000
_cell.length_b   1.000
_cell.length_c   1.000
_cell.angle_alpha   90.00
_cell.angle_beta   90.00
_cell.angle_gamma   90.00
#
_symmetry.space_group_name_H-M   'P 1'
#
loop_
_entity.id
_entity.type
_entity.pdbx_description
1 polymer ?
#
loop_
_entity_poly.entity_id
_entity_poly.type
_entity_poly.pdbx_seq_one_letter_code
_entity_poly.pdbx_strand_id
1 'polypeptide(L)'
;AYAFLFWYNVAELRKLQRRGSNNNVYDGYSLSRSYQLRENVIVMKMLLRIAAPFFTAMLPAMVFYGLFVGLPITSDYELVRALGVSLFDWWIDLVCGVTAIRYPFFDDRFRRAAGRMCSCSKLLQLRSRHDKRACKVDNRQITDAYFNWLEEDLR
;
A
#
# COMPACT_ATOMS: atom_id res chain seq x y z
N ALA A 1 -4.17 -7.41 -15.65
CA ALA A 1 -3.27 -6.30 -16.03
C ALA A 1 -2.25 -5.94 -14.94
N TYR A 2 -2.67 -5.62 -13.72
CA TYR A 2 -1.76 -5.13 -12.66
C TYR A 2 -0.67 -6.13 -12.22
N ALA A 3 -1.03 -7.40 -12.02
CA ALA A 3 -0.06 -8.45 -11.69
C ALA A 3 0.99 -8.65 -12.79
N PHE A 4 0.58 -8.59 -14.06
CA PHE A 4 1.49 -8.70 -15.20
C PHE A 4 2.50 -7.56 -15.24
N LEU A 5 2.05 -6.31 -15.04
CA LEU A 5 2.91 -5.14 -14.93
C LEU A 5 3.91 -5.26 -13.77
N PHE A 6 3.47 -5.74 -12.61
CA PHE A 6 4.36 -5.97 -11.48
C PHE A 6 5.45 -7.00 -11.80
N TRP A 7 5.06 -8.14 -12.37
CA TRP A 7 5.99 -9.19 -12.77
C TRP A 7 6.98 -8.71 -13.83
N TYR A 8 6.49 -7.97 -14.83
CA TYR A 8 7.33 -7.37 -15.86
C TYR A 8 8.35 -6.40 -15.25
N ASN A 9 7.90 -5.48 -14.38
CA ASN A 9 8.78 -4.52 -13.71
C ASN A 9 9.84 -5.23 -12.85
N VAL A 10 9.48 -6.28 -12.12
CA VAL A 10 10.43 -7.06 -11.32
C VAL A 10 11.43 -7.80 -12.22
N ALA A 11 10.97 -8.39 -13.32
CA ALA A 11 11.83 -9.12 -14.26
C ALA A 11 12.82 -8.17 -14.96
N GLU A 12 12.36 -7.00 -15.38
CA GLU A 12 13.16 -5.96 -16.01
C GLU A 12 14.20 -5.38 -15.03
N LEU A 13 13.83 -5.16 -13.77
CA LEU A 13 14.76 -4.73 -12.72
C LEU A 13 15.90 -5.75 -12.51
N ARG A 14 15.57 -7.05 -12.48
CA ARG A 14 16.57 -8.13 -12.37
C ARG A 14 17.50 -8.17 -13.58
N LYS A 15 16.99 -7.89 -14.79
CA LYS A 15 17.82 -7.82 -16.01
C LYS A 15 18.79 -6.64 -15.95
N LEU A 16 18.34 -5.47 -15.48
CA LEU A 16 19.19 -4.29 -15.33
C LEU A 16 20.27 -4.51 -14.26
N GLN A 17 19.95 -5.11 -13.12
CA GLN A 17 20.95 -5.49 -12.11
C GLN A 17 22.02 -6.44 -12.65
N ARG A 18 21.63 -7.44 -13.45
CA ARG A 18 22.58 -8.37 -14.08
C ARG A 18 23.47 -7.69 -15.11
N ARG A 19 22.96 -6.71 -15.87
CA ARG A 19 23.73 -5.97 -16.88
C ARG A 19 24.71 -4.97 -16.25
N GLY A 20 24.26 -4.25 -15.22
CA GLY A 20 25.10 -3.30 -14.49
C GLY A 20 26.23 -3.95 -13.69
N SER A 21 26.07 -5.22 -13.28
CA SER A 21 27.16 -5.98 -12.62
C SER A 21 28.22 -6.52 -13.60
N ASN A 22 27.93 -6.56 -14.91
CA ASN A 22 28.77 -7.27 -15.89
C ASN A 22 29.50 -6.32 -16.86
N ASN A 23 29.01 -5.08 -17.04
CA ASN A 23 29.67 -4.05 -17.83
C ASN A 23 29.70 -2.74 -17.01
N ASN A 24 30.90 -2.26 -16.70
CA ASN A 24 31.16 -1.04 -15.92
C ASN A 24 30.80 0.27 -16.67
N VAL A 25 29.87 0.21 -17.62
CA VAL A 25 29.43 1.35 -18.46
C VAL A 25 28.00 1.67 -18.08
N TYR A 26 27.83 2.42 -16.99
CA TYR A 26 26.55 3.00 -16.63
C TYR A 26 26.37 4.31 -17.41
N ASP A 27 25.69 4.24 -18.55
CA ASP A 27 25.12 5.45 -19.15
C ASP A 27 24.15 6.07 -18.15
N GLY A 28 24.27 7.38 -17.87
CA GLY A 28 23.41 8.09 -16.91
C GLY A 28 21.91 7.97 -17.23
N TYR A 29 21.56 7.68 -18.49
CA TYR A 29 20.21 7.37 -18.95
C TYR A 29 19.69 6.00 -18.45
N SER A 30 20.58 5.03 -18.21
CA SER A 30 20.22 3.74 -17.61
C SER A 30 19.93 3.86 -16.11
N LEU A 31 20.59 4.82 -15.44
CA LEU A 31 20.47 5.04 -14.01
C LEU A 31 19.08 5.60 -13.65
N SER A 32 18.63 6.65 -14.33
CA SER A 32 17.30 7.25 -14.10
C SER A 32 16.15 6.26 -14.31
N ARG A 33 16.23 5.43 -15.37
CA ARG A 33 15.25 4.37 -15.65
C ARG A 33 15.23 3.31 -14.54
N SER A 34 16.39 2.94 -13.99
CA SER A 34 16.46 1.98 -12.89
C SER A 34 15.75 2.51 -11.61
N TYR A 35 15.86 3.81 -11.34
CA TYR A 35 15.14 4.46 -10.23
C TYR A 35 13.63 4.47 -10.42
N GLN A 36 13.16 4.87 -11.61
CA GLN A 36 11.74 4.88 -11.92
C GLN A 36 11.14 3.48 -11.76
N LEU A 37 11.84 2.45 -12.25
CA LEU A 37 11.39 1.07 -12.10
C LEU A 37 11.36 0.61 -10.65
N ARG A 38 12.39 0.97 -9.87
CA ARG A 38 12.46 0.64 -8.43
C ARG A 38 11.32 1.31 -7.65
N GLU A 39 11.06 2.59 -7.91
CA GLU A 39 9.94 3.30 -7.29
C GLU A 39 8.60 2.67 -7.67
N ASN A 40 8.38 2.36 -8.95
CA ASN A 40 7.15 1.68 -9.39
C ASN A 40 6.94 0.34 -8.67
N VAL A 41 7.99 -0.46 -8.49
CA VAL A 41 7.91 -1.74 -7.74
C VAL A 41 7.56 -1.50 -6.27
N ILE A 42 8.14 -0.48 -5.63
CA ILE A 42 7.85 -0.13 -4.23
C ILE A 42 6.38 0.31 -4.08
N VAL A 43 5.91 1.20 -4.96
CA VAL A 43 4.52 1.67 -4.98
C VAL A 43 3.56 0.50 -5.23
N MET A 44 3.89 -0.41 -6.15
CA MET A 44 3.07 -1.59 -6.42
C MET A 44 2.99 -2.53 -5.23
N LYS A 45 4.10 -2.77 -4.52
CA LYS A 45 4.10 -3.57 -3.28
C LYS A 45 3.26 -2.92 -2.19
N MET A 46 3.37 -1.60 -2.04
CA MET A 46 2.56 -0.84 -1.08
C MET A 46 1.07 -0.98 -1.37
N LEU A 47 0.67 -0.77 -2.63
CA LEU A 47 -0.72 -0.94 -3.07
C LEU A 47 -1.22 -2.37 -2.85
N LEU A 48 -0.41 -3.39 -3.14
CA LEU A 48 -0.79 -4.78 -2.90
C LEU A 48 -1.00 -5.08 -1.40
N ARG A 49 -0.15 -4.50 -0.55
CA ARG A 49 -0.24 -4.63 0.90
C ARG A 49 -1.51 -3.97 1.46
N ILE A 50 -2.02 -2.91 0.81
CA ILE A 50 -3.30 -2.26 1.16
C ILE A 50 -4.49 -3.03 0.57
N ALA A 51 -4.38 -3.50 -0.68
CA ALA A 51 -5.46 -4.17 -1.38
C ALA A 51 -5.82 -5.52 -0.76
N ALA A 52 -4.84 -6.31 -0.32
CA ALA A 52 -5.08 -7.62 0.28
C ALA A 52 -5.99 -7.58 1.53
N PRO A 53 -5.72 -6.77 2.57
CA PRO A 53 -6.60 -6.68 3.73
C PRO A 53 -7.97 -6.10 3.36
N PHE A 54 -8.03 -5.15 2.42
CA PHE A 54 -9.31 -4.60 1.98
C PHE A 54 -10.18 -5.66 1.29
N PHE A 55 -9.59 -6.47 0.41
CA PHE A 55 -10.30 -7.54 -0.28
C PHE A 55 -10.81 -8.60 0.70
N THR A 56 -9.99 -9.00 1.67
CA THR A 56 -10.41 -9.96 2.70
C THR A 56 -11.51 -9.40 3.61
N ALA A 57 -11.48 -8.10 3.93
CA ALA A 57 -12.52 -7.43 4.71
C ALA A 57 -13.87 -7.29 3.96
N MET A 58 -13.87 -7.40 2.62
CA MET A 58 -15.09 -7.36 1.80
C MET A 58 -15.80 -8.71 1.68
N LEU A 59 -15.17 -9.83 2.07
CA LEU A 59 -15.79 -11.16 1.98
C LEU A 59 -17.12 -11.27 2.74
N PRO A 60 -17.27 -10.74 3.97
CA PRO A 60 -18.56 -10.79 4.68
C PRO A 60 -19.67 -9.99 3.97
N ALA A 61 -19.33 -8.86 3.33
CA ALA A 61 -20.27 -8.09 2.54
C ALA A 61 -20.84 -8.93 1.38
N MET A 62 -19.98 -9.70 0.70
CA MET A 62 -20.41 -10.61 -0.37
C MET A 62 -21.34 -11.71 0.13
N VAL A 63 -21.13 -12.19 1.37
CA VAL A 63 -22.03 -13.18 2.00
C VAL A 63 -23.39 -12.57 2.29
N PHE A 64 -23.45 -11.36 2.87
CA PHE A 64 -24.73 -10.68 3.15
C PHE A 64 -25.50 -10.36 1.87
N TYR A 65 -24.80 -9.90 0.84
CA TYR A 65 -25.40 -9.69 -0.48
C TYR A 65 -25.90 -11.00 -1.10
N GLY A 66 -25.11 -12.08 -0.98
CA GLY A 66 -25.50 -13.42 -1.42
C GLY A 66 -26.76 -13.93 -0.72
N LEU A 67 -26.91 -13.70 0.58
CA LEU A 67 -28.12 -14.03 1.33
C LEU A 67 -29.34 -13.26 0.80
N PHE A 68 -29.18 -11.96 0.51
CA PHE A 68 -30.27 -11.14 -0.02
C PHE A 68 -30.75 -11.61 -1.41
N VAL A 69 -29.82 -11.97 -2.29
CA VAL A 69 -30.11 -12.39 -3.68
C VAL A 69 -30.56 -13.85 -3.76
N GLY A 70 -30.00 -14.73 -2.92
CA GLY A 70 -30.26 -16.16 -2.97
C GLY A 70 -31.60 -16.58 -2.36
N LEU A 71 -32.20 -15.75 -1.50
CA LEU A 71 -33.49 -16.03 -0.88
C LEU A 71 -34.66 -15.71 -1.84
N PRO A 72 -35.65 -16.61 -1.96
CA PRO A 72 -36.80 -16.38 -2.81
C PRO A 72 -37.66 -15.21 -2.30
N ILE A 73 -38.38 -14.57 -3.21
CA ILE A 73 -39.29 -13.45 -2.90
C ILE A 73 -40.60 -14.02 -2.35
N THR A 74 -40.59 -14.48 -1.11
CA THR A 74 -41.79 -14.91 -0.38
C THR A 74 -41.91 -14.16 0.95
N SER A 75 -43.15 -14.05 1.45
CA SER A 75 -43.46 -13.36 2.71
C SER A 75 -42.65 -13.88 3.91
N ASP A 76 -42.32 -15.17 3.92
CA ASP A 76 -41.63 -15.82 5.03
C ASP A 76 -40.16 -15.36 5.18
N TYR A 77 -39.53 -14.89 4.09
CA TYR A 77 -38.12 -14.50 4.08
C TYR A 77 -37.89 -12.99 3.97
N GLU A 78 -38.95 -12.18 3.96
CA GLU A 78 -38.84 -10.73 3.82
C GLU A 78 -37.98 -10.10 4.92
N LEU A 79 -38.16 -10.55 6.17
CA LEU A 79 -37.36 -10.10 7.31
C LEU A 79 -35.87 -10.43 7.16
N VAL A 80 -35.56 -11.65 6.73
CA VAL A 80 -34.16 -12.10 6.54
C VAL A 80 -33.50 -11.30 5.42
N ARG A 81 -34.23 -11.00 4.34
CA ARG A 81 -33.72 -10.17 3.24
C ARG A 81 -33.49 -8.73 3.67
N ALA A 82 -34.43 -8.13 4.41
CA ALA A 82 -34.28 -6.78 4.95
C ALA A 82 -33.09 -6.69 5.92
N LEU A 83 -32.90 -7.71 6.77
CA LEU A 83 -31.76 -7.81 7.68
C LEU A 83 -30.43 -8.01 6.93
N GLY A 84 -30.44 -8.79 5.84
CA GLY A 84 -29.26 -8.97 4.99
C GLY A 84 -28.78 -7.66 4.35
N VAL A 85 -29.70 -6.84 3.84
CA VAL A 85 -29.37 -5.52 3.26
C VAL A 85 -28.86 -4.56 4.34
N SER A 86 -29.50 -4.49 5.50
CA SER A 86 -29.05 -3.58 6.56
C SER A 86 -27.68 -3.97 7.13
N LEU A 87 -27.39 -5.27 7.27
CA LEU A 87 -26.07 -5.75 7.66
C LEU A 87 -25.01 -5.49 6.58
N PHE A 88 -25.38 -5.59 5.31
CA PHE A 88 -24.49 -5.24 4.20
C PHE A 88 -24.07 -3.76 4.28
N ASP A 89 -25.03 -2.84 4.36
CA ASP A 89 -24.76 -1.40 4.44
C ASP A 89 -23.93 -1.07 5.68
N TRP A 90 -24.33 -1.59 6.85
CA TRP A 90 -23.60 -1.39 8.09
C TRP A 90 -22.16 -1.91 8.04
N TRP A 91 -21.93 -3.06 7.41
CA TRP A 91 -20.59 -3.62 7.26
C TRP A 91 -19.71 -2.76 6.35
N ILE A 92 -20.26 -2.25 5.24
CA ILE A 92 -19.53 -1.34 4.35
C ILE A 92 -19.13 -0.07 5.09
N ASP A 93 -20.04 0.54 5.86
CA ASP A 93 -19.74 1.72 6.68
C ASP A 93 -18.65 1.44 7.72
N LEU A 94 -18.70 0.27 8.38
CA LEU A 94 -17.68 -0.16 9.32
C LEU A 94 -16.31 -0.31 8.64
N VAL A 95 -16.25 -0.96 7.48
CA VAL A 95 -14.99 -1.11 6.71
C VAL A 95 -14.47 0.26 6.27
N CYS A 96 -15.33 1.16 5.79
CA CYS A 96 -14.97 2.53 5.43
C CYS A 96 -14.41 3.31 6.63
N GLY A 97 -15.06 3.25 7.80
CA GLY A 97 -14.58 3.89 9.02
C GLY A 97 -13.24 3.34 9.49
N VAL A 98 -13.10 2.01 9.56
CA VAL A 98 -11.85 1.35 9.98
C VAL A 98 -10.72 1.66 9.01
N THR A 99 -10.97 1.66 7.70
CA THR A 99 -9.96 1.98 6.70
C THR A 99 -9.57 3.46 6.77
N ALA A 100 -10.51 4.39 6.91
CA ALA A 100 -10.20 5.80 7.11
C ALA A 100 -9.31 6.04 8.35
N ILE A 101 -9.58 5.32 9.44
CA ILE A 101 -8.76 5.39 10.66
C ILE A 101 -7.39 4.74 10.44
N ARG A 102 -7.30 3.58 9.78
CA ARG A 102 -6.05 2.81 9.60
C ARG A 102 -5.12 3.37 8.52
N TYR A 103 -5.67 3.96 7.45
CA TYR A 103 -4.93 4.45 6.29
C TYR A 103 -3.77 5.41 6.63
N PRO A 104 -3.92 6.42 7.51
CA PRO A 104 -2.81 7.31 7.88
C PRO A 104 -1.66 6.61 8.64
N PHE A 105 -1.87 5.37 9.11
CA PHE A 105 -0.85 4.59 9.82
C PHE A 105 -0.14 3.57 8.93
N PHE A 106 -0.56 3.39 7.68
CA PHE A 106 -0.06 2.33 6.82
C PHE A 106 1.28 2.67 6.14
N ASP A 107 1.45 3.94 5.74
CA ASP A 107 2.70 4.42 5.13
C ASP A 107 3.02 5.84 5.62
N ASP A 108 4.32 6.10 5.79
CA ASP A 108 4.86 7.41 6.13
C ASP A 108 4.50 8.48 5.09
N ARG A 109 4.39 8.10 3.82
CA ARG A 109 3.96 9.01 2.73
C ARG A 109 2.54 9.51 2.99
N PHE A 110 1.61 8.62 3.33
CA PHE A 110 0.23 8.99 3.66
C PHE A 110 0.14 9.71 5.00
N ARG A 111 0.99 9.34 5.97
CA ARG A 111 1.08 10.00 7.27
C ARG A 111 1.41 11.49 7.14
N ARG A 112 2.37 11.83 6.26
CA ARG A 112 2.76 13.23 5.98
C ARG A 112 1.63 14.00 5.31
N ALA A 113 0.90 13.36 4.38
CA ALA A 113 -0.27 13.97 3.75
C ALA A 113 -1.41 14.20 4.75
N ALA A 114 -1.73 13.20 5.57
CA ALA A 114 -2.76 13.27 6.61
C ALA A 114 -2.43 14.30 7.71
N GLY A 115 -1.14 14.48 8.05
CA GLY A 115 -0.69 15.49 9.00
C GLY A 115 -0.94 16.94 8.57
N ARG A 116 -1.19 17.19 7.28
CA ARG A 116 -1.60 18.52 6.78
C ARG A 116 -3.08 18.82 7.07
N MET A 117 -3.88 17.82 7.43
CA MET A 117 -5.27 18.02 7.83
C MET A 117 -5.35 18.25 9.35
N CYS A 118 -5.89 19.41 9.76
CA CYS A 118 -5.91 19.89 11.15
C CYS A 118 -6.38 18.85 12.18
N SER A 119 -7.42 18.08 11.88
CA SER A 119 -8.02 17.12 12.81
C SER A 119 -7.17 15.85 13.02
N CYS A 120 -6.42 15.41 12.02
CA CYS A 120 -5.55 14.23 12.12
C CYS A 120 -4.21 14.53 12.79
N SER A 121 -3.76 15.79 12.76
CA SER A 121 -2.47 16.21 13.33
C SER A 121 -2.34 15.89 14.82
N LYS A 122 -3.41 16.11 15.62
CA LYS A 122 -3.38 15.88 17.08
C LYS A 122 -3.22 14.40 17.46
N LEU A 123 -3.97 13.51 16.81
CA LEU A 123 -3.87 12.05 17.02
C LEU A 123 -2.50 11.50 16.59
N LEU A 124 -1.97 12.01 15.47
CA LEU A 124 -0.66 11.62 14.96
C LEU A 124 0.51 12.08 15.84
N GLN A 125 0.42 13.27 16.43
CA GLN A 125 1.46 13.80 17.32
C GLN A 125 1.64 12.97 18.59
N LEU A 126 0.56 12.42 19.15
CA LEU A 126 0.62 11.58 20.36
C LEU A 126 1.44 10.31 20.13
N ARG A 127 1.30 9.67 18.96
CA ARG A 127 2.00 8.42 18.63
C ARG A 127 3.41 8.64 18.07
N SER A 128 3.64 9.72 17.33
CA SER A 128 4.97 10.07 16.79
C SER A 128 6.05 10.20 17.89
N ARG A 129 5.66 10.60 19.10
CA ARG A 129 6.58 10.65 20.27
C ARG A 129 7.13 9.27 20.64
N HIS A 130 6.39 8.20 20.35
CA HIS A 130 6.80 6.82 20.65
C HIS A 130 7.70 6.22 19.56
N ASP A 131 7.42 6.52 18.29
CA ASP A 131 8.13 5.95 17.12
C ASP A 131 9.52 6.56 16.89
N LYS A 132 9.72 7.84 17.28
CA LYS A 132 11.01 8.53 17.12
C LYS A 132 12.16 7.91 17.92
N ARG A 133 11.87 7.00 18.87
CA ARG A 133 12.89 6.23 19.59
C ARG A 133 13.38 4.98 18.83
N ALA A 134 12.63 4.48 17.84
CA ALA A 134 12.98 3.26 17.10
C ALA A 134 13.56 3.51 15.69
N CYS A 135 13.14 4.57 15.00
CA CYS A 135 13.38 4.74 13.55
C CYS A 135 14.52 5.72 13.18
N LYS A 136 15.44 6.03 14.11
CA LYS A 136 16.58 6.95 13.82
C LYS A 136 17.85 6.21 13.37
N VAL A 137 17.86 4.88 13.34
CA VAL A 137 19.09 4.09 13.14
C VAL A 137 19.34 3.67 11.67
N ASP A 138 18.33 3.60 10.79
CA ASP A 138 18.50 2.87 9.51
C ASP A 138 18.56 3.75 8.23
N ASN A 139 17.71 4.78 8.12
CA ASN A 139 17.61 5.56 6.86
C ASN A 139 18.84 6.44 6.54
N ARG A 140 19.62 6.86 7.56
CA ARG A 140 20.87 7.60 7.33
C ARG A 140 21.91 6.70 6.68
N GLN A 141 22.09 5.47 7.19
CA GLN A 141 23.04 4.52 6.64
C GLN A 141 22.76 4.14 5.19
N ILE A 142 21.49 3.96 4.80
CA ILE A 142 21.16 3.59 3.40
C ILE A 142 21.41 4.75 2.43
N THR A 143 21.16 5.99 2.88
CA THR A 143 21.37 7.19 2.05
C THR A 143 22.86 7.55 1.98
N ASP A 144 23.59 7.40 3.08
CA ASP A 144 25.03 7.68 3.15
C ASP A 144 25.84 6.60 2.40
N ALA A 145 25.44 5.32 2.48
CA ALA A 145 26.04 4.26 1.66
C ALA A 145 25.82 4.50 0.16
N TYR A 146 24.67 5.06 -0.21
CA TYR A 146 24.35 5.40 -1.59
C TYR A 146 25.22 6.55 -2.14
N PHE A 147 25.38 7.64 -1.39
CA PHE A 147 26.24 8.75 -1.83
C PHE A 147 27.71 8.36 -1.83
N ASN A 148 28.14 7.50 -0.91
CA ASN A 148 29.50 6.95 -0.94
C ASN A 148 29.77 6.13 -2.21
N TRP A 149 28.83 5.28 -2.63
CA TRP A 149 29.00 4.51 -3.88
C TRP A 149 28.99 5.42 -5.12
N LEU A 150 28.23 6.51 -5.08
CA LEU A 150 28.20 7.49 -6.16
C LEU A 150 29.49 8.33 -6.25
N GLU A 151 30.09 8.68 -5.10
CA GLU A 151 31.39 9.37 -5.05
C GLU A 151 32.54 8.48 -5.51
N GLU A 152 32.46 7.16 -5.25
CA GLU A 152 33.47 6.19 -5.67
C GLU A 152 33.46 5.95 -7.18
N ASP A 153 32.29 5.99 -7.83
CA ASP A 153 32.13 5.92 -9.30
C ASP A 153 32.53 7.21 -10.04
N LEU A 154 32.63 8.35 -9.34
CA LEU A 154 32.98 9.66 -9.92
C LEU A 154 34.49 9.99 -9.85
N ARG A 155 35.29 9.16 -9.18
CA ARG A 155 36.76 9.27 -9.09
C ARG A 155 37.46 8.42 -10.14
#